data_AF-A0A3S4FLU9-F1
#
_entry.id   AF-A0A3S4FLU9-F1
#
_cell.length_a   1.000
_cell.length_b   1.000
_cell.length_c   1.000
_cell.angle_alpha   90.00
_cell.angle_beta   90.00
_cell.angle_gamma   90.00
#
_symmetry.space_group_name_H-M   'P 1'
#
loop_
_entity.id
_entity.type
_entity.pdbx_description
1 polymer ?
#
loop_
_entity_poly.entity_id
_entity_poly.type
_entity_poly.pdbx_seq_one_letter_code
_entity_poly.pdbx_strand_id
1 'polypeptide(L)'
;MANLASLLRLPGNFKDTQWQVLAGPVLILLILSMMVLPLPSFILDLLFTFNIALSIMVLLVAMFTQRTLEFAAFPTILLFSTLLRLSLNVASTRIILMEGHTGSAAAGRVVEAFGHFLVGGNFAIGIVVFIILVLINFMVITKGAGRIAEVGARFVLDGMPGKQMAIDADLNAGLIGEEEAKKRRAEVTQEADFYGSMDGASKFVRGDAIAGLMIMVLNVVGGLLVGVAQHGMPLGRRRKATRC
;
A
#
# COMPACT_ATOMS: atom_id res chain seq x y z
N MET A 1 17.18 43.71 -36.70
CA MET A 1 16.28 42.55 -36.63
C MET A 1 16.90 41.52 -35.71
N ALA A 2 16.54 41.55 -34.43
CA ALA A 2 17.11 40.67 -33.42
C ALA A 2 16.45 39.29 -33.52
N ASN A 3 17.30 38.27 -33.62
CA ASN A 3 16.92 36.87 -33.82
C ASN A 3 16.00 36.36 -32.70
N LEU A 4 14.72 36.15 -33.05
CA LEU A 4 13.73 35.46 -32.21
C LEU A 4 14.14 33.99 -31.92
N ALA A 5 15.10 33.45 -32.67
CA ALA A 5 15.61 32.09 -32.56
C ALA A 5 16.51 31.85 -31.33
N SER A 6 17.07 32.89 -30.69
CA SER A 6 17.93 32.71 -29.50
C SER A 6 17.15 32.67 -28.19
N LEU A 7 15.89 33.14 -28.17
CA LEU A 7 15.04 33.13 -26.96
C LEU A 7 14.36 31.78 -26.70
N LEU A 8 14.43 30.86 -27.67
CA LEU A 8 13.79 29.54 -27.63
C LEU A 8 14.80 28.40 -27.46
N ARG A 9 15.99 28.71 -26.89
CA ARG A 9 16.88 27.68 -26.36
C ARG A 9 16.33 27.17 -25.03
N LEU A 10 15.41 26.21 -25.12
CA LEU A 10 15.07 25.30 -24.03
C LEU A 10 16.37 24.70 -23.47
N PRO A 11 16.62 24.76 -22.15
CA PRO A 11 17.78 24.11 -21.54
C PRO A 11 17.58 22.59 -21.63
N GLY A 12 18.16 22.00 -22.68
CA GLY A 12 18.25 20.57 -22.87
C GLY A 12 19.36 19.98 -22.01
N ASN A 13 19.06 19.63 -20.76
CA ASN A 13 19.64 18.47 -20.05
C ASN A 13 19.08 18.31 -18.62
N PHE A 14 17.81 17.90 -18.49
CA PHE A 14 17.16 17.62 -17.19
C PHE A 14 16.46 16.26 -17.16
N LYS A 15 16.98 15.23 -17.86
CA LYS A 15 16.14 14.07 -18.22
C LYS A 15 16.11 12.88 -17.26
N ASP A 16 17.06 12.67 -16.35
CA ASP A 16 17.00 11.45 -15.50
C ASP A 16 16.98 11.74 -13.99
N THR A 17 17.90 12.55 -13.46
CA THR A 17 17.95 12.82 -12.01
C THR A 17 16.83 13.74 -11.52
N GLN A 18 16.38 14.68 -12.35
CA GLN A 18 15.39 15.68 -11.93
C GLN A 18 13.95 15.12 -11.87
N TRP A 19 13.61 14.13 -12.72
CA TRP A 19 12.30 13.47 -12.68
C TRP A 19 12.14 12.56 -11.46
N GLN A 20 13.21 11.90 -11.02
CA GLN A 20 13.20 11.10 -9.79
C GLN A 20 13.02 11.98 -8.53
N VAL A 21 13.63 13.16 -8.51
CA VAL A 21 13.47 14.13 -7.41
C VAL A 21 12.10 14.81 -7.45
N LEU A 22 11.52 15.05 -8.63
CA LEU A 22 10.17 15.61 -8.76
C LEU A 22 9.05 14.59 -8.46
N ALA A 23 9.32 13.30 -8.65
CA ALA A 23 8.31 12.24 -8.49
C ALA A 23 7.73 12.21 -7.07
N GLY A 24 8.57 12.40 -6.03
CA GLY A 24 8.13 12.41 -4.63
C GLY A 24 7.15 13.56 -4.31
N PRO A 25 7.53 14.83 -4.53
CA PRO A 25 6.65 15.97 -4.31
C PRO A 25 5.37 15.94 -5.14
N VAL A 26 5.44 15.53 -6.42
CA VAL A 26 4.27 15.40 -7.28
C VAL A 26 3.33 14.32 -6.77
N LEU A 27 3.86 13.19 -6.30
CA LEU A 27 3.06 12.13 -5.69
C LEU A 27 2.33 12.61 -4.43
N ILE A 28 3.04 13.31 -3.54
CA ILE A 28 2.44 13.85 -2.31
C ILE A 28 1.34 14.85 -2.67
N LEU A 29 1.59 15.72 -3.64
CA LEU A 29 0.63 16.73 -4.08
C LEU A 29 -0.59 16.08 -4.74
N LEU A 30 -0.40 15.01 -5.51
CA LEU A 30 -1.47 14.18 -6.07
C LEU A 30 -2.31 13.54 -4.95
N ILE A 31 -1.67 12.90 -3.97
CA ILE A 31 -2.34 12.30 -2.81
C ILE A 31 -3.18 13.33 -2.03
N LEU A 32 -2.60 14.50 -1.73
CA LEU A 32 -3.30 15.57 -1.02
C LEU A 32 -4.45 16.14 -1.86
N SER A 33 -4.25 16.29 -3.17
CA SER A 33 -5.27 16.73 -4.11
C SER A 33 -6.46 15.76 -4.13
N MET A 34 -6.21 14.45 -4.12
CA MET A 34 -7.26 13.42 -4.04
C MET A 34 -8.05 13.46 -2.73
N MET A 35 -7.43 13.91 -1.64
CA MET A 35 -8.10 14.03 -0.35
C MET A 35 -9.08 15.21 -0.30
N VAL A 36 -8.79 16.27 -1.07
CA VAL A 36 -9.55 17.53 -1.05
C VAL A 36 -10.58 17.60 -2.19
N LEU A 37 -10.25 17.11 -3.39
CA LEU A 37 -11.10 17.23 -4.59
C LEU A 37 -12.01 16.01 -4.79
N PRO A 38 -13.28 16.21 -5.22
CA PRO A 38 -14.13 15.12 -5.68
C PRO A 38 -13.57 14.54 -6.97
N LEU A 39 -13.18 13.27 -6.92
CA LEU A 39 -12.75 12.53 -8.10
C LEU A 39 -13.97 11.92 -8.78
N PRO A 40 -14.02 11.93 -10.13
CA PRO A 40 -15.02 11.16 -10.84
C PRO A 40 -14.82 9.66 -10.57
N SER A 41 -15.93 8.92 -10.45
CA SER A 41 -15.94 7.48 -10.16
C SER A 41 -15.07 6.65 -11.12
N PHE A 42 -14.95 7.08 -12.38
CA PHE A 42 -14.07 6.45 -13.37
C PHE A 42 -12.57 6.47 -12.97
N ILE A 43 -12.06 7.60 -12.47
CA ILE A 43 -10.65 7.72 -12.07
C ILE A 43 -10.38 6.86 -10.83
N LEU A 44 -11.33 6.84 -9.91
CA LEU A 44 -11.26 6.02 -8.71
C LEU A 44 -11.23 4.52 -9.04
N ASP A 45 -12.07 4.04 -9.96
CA ASP A 45 -12.06 2.65 -10.41
C ASP A 45 -10.75 2.27 -11.09
N LEU A 46 -10.21 3.16 -11.94
CA LEU A 46 -8.91 2.95 -12.59
C LEU A 46 -7.80 2.79 -11.55
N LEU A 47 -7.76 3.64 -10.53
CA LEU A 47 -6.72 3.62 -9.51
C LEU A 47 -6.87 2.47 -8.53
N PHE A 48 -8.09 2.06 -8.17
CA PHE A 48 -8.30 0.84 -7.41
C PHE A 48 -7.83 -0.39 -8.19
N THR A 49 -8.19 -0.48 -9.47
CA THR A 49 -7.75 -1.58 -10.35
C THR A 49 -6.23 -1.60 -10.47
N PHE A 50 -5.61 -0.44 -10.66
CA PHE A 50 -4.16 -0.30 -10.68
C PHE A 50 -3.51 -0.69 -9.34
N ASN A 51 -4.08 -0.29 -8.20
CA ASN A 51 -3.57 -0.65 -6.87
C ASN A 51 -3.63 -2.17 -6.62
N ILE A 52 -4.71 -2.83 -7.04
CA ILE A 52 -4.86 -4.29 -6.95
C ILE A 52 -3.84 -4.97 -7.86
N ALA A 53 -3.72 -4.54 -9.12
CA ALA A 53 -2.75 -5.08 -10.06
C ALA A 53 -1.31 -4.93 -9.57
N LEU A 54 -0.96 -3.75 -9.04
CA LEU A 54 0.35 -3.49 -8.44
C LEU A 54 0.59 -4.38 -7.22
N SER A 55 -0.41 -4.56 -6.34
CA SER A 55 -0.30 -5.45 -5.18
C SER A 55 -0.05 -6.91 -5.59
N ILE A 56 -0.74 -7.41 -6.62
CA ILE A 56 -0.53 -8.76 -7.16
C ILE A 56 0.84 -8.88 -7.82
N MET A 57 1.28 -7.88 -8.56
CA MET A 57 2.59 -7.87 -9.19
C MET A 57 3.71 -7.91 -8.14
N VAL A 58 3.60 -7.11 -7.07
CA VAL A 58 4.53 -7.16 -5.93
C VAL A 58 4.52 -8.53 -5.26
N LEU A 59 3.35 -9.14 -5.08
CA LEU A 59 3.24 -10.50 -4.53
C LEU A 59 3.96 -11.53 -5.41
N LEU A 60 3.76 -11.49 -6.73
CA LEU A 60 4.40 -12.40 -7.67
C LEU A 60 5.92 -12.22 -7.65
N VAL A 61 6.42 -10.99 -7.72
CA VAL A 61 7.85 -10.68 -7.62
C VAL A 61 8.40 -11.23 -6.31
N ALA A 62 7.72 -10.98 -5.18
CA ALA A 62 8.15 -11.48 -3.88
C ALA A 62 8.19 -13.02 -3.78
N MET A 63 7.30 -13.73 -4.49
CA MET A 63 7.28 -15.19 -4.50
C MET A 63 8.37 -15.82 -5.37
N PHE A 64 8.80 -15.14 -6.43
CA PHE A 64 9.72 -15.71 -7.43
C PHE A 64 11.16 -15.19 -7.35
N THR A 65 11.42 -14.08 -6.65
CA THR A 65 12.78 -13.54 -6.51
C THR A 65 13.63 -14.36 -5.53
N GLN A 66 14.82 -14.80 -5.96
CA GLN A 66 15.76 -15.59 -5.15
C GLN A 66 17.00 -14.82 -4.66
N ARG A 67 17.29 -13.63 -5.21
CA ARG A 67 18.46 -12.82 -4.83
C ARG A 67 18.06 -11.59 -4.00
N THR A 68 18.77 -11.36 -2.89
CA THR A 68 18.59 -10.21 -1.98
C THR A 68 18.81 -8.85 -2.65
N LEU A 69 19.75 -8.77 -3.61
CA LEU A 69 20.07 -7.56 -4.39
C LEU A 69 18.88 -7.04 -5.24
N GLU A 70 18.04 -7.93 -5.77
CA GLU A 70 16.83 -7.56 -6.53
C GLU A 70 15.69 -7.09 -5.60
N PHE A 71 15.82 -7.36 -4.29
CA PHE A 71 14.83 -7.04 -3.28
C PHE A 71 15.07 -5.69 -2.58
N ALA A 72 16.18 -5.00 -2.86
CA ALA A 72 16.49 -3.70 -2.24
C ALA A 72 15.43 -2.61 -2.53
N ALA A 73 14.71 -2.71 -3.65
CA ALA A 73 13.62 -1.79 -4.00
C ALA A 73 12.28 -2.10 -3.29
N PHE A 74 12.17 -3.28 -2.67
CA PHE A 74 10.90 -3.77 -2.14
C PHE A 74 10.31 -2.91 -1.01
N PRO A 75 11.07 -2.47 0.01
CA PRO A 75 10.54 -1.59 1.05
C PRO A 75 9.97 -0.28 0.50
N THR A 76 10.62 0.30 -0.50
CA THR A 76 10.17 1.53 -1.16
C THR A 76 8.86 1.33 -1.93
N ILE A 77 8.74 0.23 -2.68
CA ILE A 77 7.52 -0.12 -3.42
C ILE A 77 6.37 -0.38 -2.44
N LEU A 78 6.62 -1.08 -1.34
CA LEU A 78 5.63 -1.30 -0.28
C LEU A 78 5.15 0.02 0.31
N LEU A 79 6.07 0.92 0.68
CA LEU A 79 5.70 2.22 1.24
C LEU A 79 4.81 3.02 0.27
N PHE A 80 5.22 3.08 -1.00
CA PHE A 80 4.45 3.75 -2.06
C PHE A 80 3.06 3.13 -2.25
N SER A 81 2.98 1.80 -2.38
CA SER A 81 1.72 1.08 -2.56
C SER A 81 0.77 1.29 -1.38
N THR A 82 1.32 1.39 -0.18
CA THR A 82 0.56 1.60 1.06
C THR A 82 0.00 3.01 1.12
N LEU A 83 0.82 4.03 0.80
CA LEU A 83 0.36 5.42 0.71
C LEU A 83 -0.73 5.59 -0.34
N LEU A 84 -0.58 4.99 -1.52
CA LEU A 84 -1.61 4.99 -2.56
C LEU A 84 -2.91 4.34 -2.05
N ARG A 85 -2.81 3.20 -1.35
CA ARG A 85 -3.97 2.51 -0.76
C ARG A 85 -4.69 3.38 0.27
N LEU A 86 -3.96 3.99 1.19
CA LEU A 86 -4.54 4.88 2.21
C LEU A 86 -5.26 6.07 1.56
N SER A 87 -4.66 6.68 0.54
CA SER A 87 -5.22 7.81 -0.20
C SER A 87 -6.54 7.43 -0.89
N LEU A 88 -6.57 6.26 -1.54
CA LEU A 88 -7.78 5.74 -2.19
C LEU A 88 -8.88 5.39 -1.18
N ASN A 89 -8.52 4.88 0.01
CA ASN A 89 -9.49 4.64 1.09
C ASN A 89 -10.15 5.94 1.58
N VAL A 90 -9.39 7.03 1.70
CA VAL A 90 -9.96 8.33 2.10
C VAL A 90 -10.82 8.93 0.97
N ALA A 91 -10.34 8.90 -0.27
CA ALA A 91 -11.08 9.42 -1.42
C ALA A 91 -12.41 8.66 -1.65
N SER A 92 -12.37 7.32 -1.55
CA SER A 92 -13.57 6.48 -1.70
C SER A 92 -14.58 6.70 -0.59
N THR A 93 -14.13 6.80 0.66
CA THR A 93 -14.98 7.14 1.82
C THR A 93 -15.81 8.39 1.55
N ARG A 94 -15.18 9.44 1.02
CA ARG A 94 -15.88 10.70 0.75
C ARG A 94 -16.96 10.53 -0.31
N ILE A 95 -16.66 9.86 -1.42
CA ILE A 95 -17.64 9.62 -2.50
C ILE A 95 -18.78 8.73 -1.99
N ILE A 96 -18.48 7.70 -1.21
CA ILE A 96 -19.50 6.82 -0.60
C ILE A 96 -20.42 7.61 0.34
N LEU A 97 -19.90 8.49 1.18
CA LEU A 97 -20.71 9.28 2.11
C LEU A 97 -21.49 10.43 1.43
N MET A 98 -20.91 11.05 0.38
CA MET A 98 -21.53 12.16 -0.34
C MET A 98 -22.55 11.70 -1.38
N GLU A 99 -22.23 10.66 -2.16
CA GLU A 99 -23.01 10.25 -3.35
C GLU A 99 -23.63 8.85 -3.20
N GLY A 100 -23.29 8.09 -2.16
CA GLY A 100 -23.80 6.72 -1.96
C GLY A 100 -25.30 6.61 -1.77
N HIS A 101 -25.99 7.73 -1.50
CA HIS A 101 -27.46 7.78 -1.43
C HIS A 101 -28.14 7.77 -2.81
N THR A 102 -27.40 8.08 -3.89
CA THR A 102 -27.93 8.13 -5.27
C THR A 102 -27.93 6.76 -5.96
N GLY A 103 -27.31 5.73 -5.36
CA GLY A 103 -27.28 4.35 -5.83
C GLY A 103 -25.93 3.67 -5.60
N SER A 104 -25.90 2.33 -5.60
CA SER A 104 -24.67 1.54 -5.44
C SER A 104 -23.61 1.82 -6.52
N ALA A 105 -24.06 2.20 -7.73
CA ALA A 105 -23.20 2.53 -8.86
C ALA A 105 -22.44 3.86 -8.72
N ALA A 106 -22.85 4.75 -7.81
CA ALA A 106 -22.20 6.05 -7.63
C ALA A 106 -20.81 5.94 -6.98
N ALA A 107 -20.58 4.88 -6.18
CA ALA A 107 -19.31 4.64 -5.48
C ALA A 107 -18.18 4.09 -6.38
N GLY A 108 -18.48 3.76 -7.65
CA GLY A 108 -17.56 3.09 -8.57
C GLY A 108 -17.91 1.61 -8.78
N ARG A 109 -17.63 1.10 -9.99
CA ARG A 109 -17.96 -0.25 -10.42
C ARG A 109 -17.16 -1.32 -9.67
N VAL A 110 -15.91 -1.01 -9.31
CA VAL A 110 -15.06 -1.96 -8.58
C VAL A 110 -15.65 -2.18 -7.18
N VAL A 111 -15.99 -1.10 -6.47
CA VAL A 111 -16.56 -1.17 -5.12
C VAL A 111 -17.93 -1.86 -5.14
N GLU A 112 -18.77 -1.55 -6.13
CA GLU A 112 -20.08 -2.20 -6.31
C GLU A 112 -19.95 -3.71 -6.55
N ALA A 113 -19.04 -4.12 -7.45
CA ALA A 113 -18.80 -5.53 -7.75
C ALA A 113 -18.29 -6.30 -6.52
N PHE A 114 -17.35 -5.73 -5.75
CA PHE A 114 -16.89 -6.32 -4.50
C PHE A 114 -18.01 -6.41 -3.45
N GLY A 115 -18.84 -5.37 -3.33
CA GLY A 115 -19.99 -5.37 -2.41
C GLY A 115 -21.00 -6.47 -2.76
N HIS A 116 -21.35 -6.60 -4.04
CA HIS A 116 -22.26 -7.64 -4.51
C HIS A 116 -21.69 -9.05 -4.29
N PHE A 117 -20.40 -9.24 -4.59
CA PHE A 117 -19.70 -10.52 -4.38
C PHE A 117 -19.68 -10.94 -2.90
N LEU A 118 -19.47 -9.99 -1.98
CA LEU A 118 -19.33 -10.26 -0.56
C LEU A 118 -20.69 -10.49 0.14
N VAL A 119 -21.73 -9.80 -0.32
CA VAL A 119 -23.09 -9.90 0.26
C VAL A 119 -23.89 -11.05 -0.36
N GLY A 120 -23.66 -11.40 -1.63
CA GLY A 120 -24.30 -12.54 -2.29
C GLY A 120 -25.84 -12.52 -2.25
N GLY A 121 -26.45 -11.34 -2.13
CA GLY A 121 -27.90 -11.16 -1.98
C GLY A 121 -28.45 -11.27 -0.55
N ASN A 122 -27.64 -11.63 0.46
CA ASN A 122 -28.06 -11.67 1.87
C ASN A 122 -27.14 -10.80 2.75
N PHE A 123 -27.64 -9.64 3.14
CA PHE A 123 -26.92 -8.68 3.98
C PHE A 123 -26.43 -9.26 5.31
N ALA A 124 -27.16 -10.21 5.91
CA ALA A 124 -26.74 -10.86 7.15
C ALA A 124 -25.51 -11.74 6.95
N ILE A 125 -25.48 -12.52 5.85
CA ILE A 125 -24.30 -13.33 5.48
C ILE A 125 -23.12 -12.40 5.18
N GLY A 126 -23.36 -11.32 4.42
CA GLY A 126 -22.34 -10.32 4.10
C GLY A 126 -21.66 -9.73 5.34
N ILE A 127 -22.42 -9.35 6.38
CA ILE A 127 -21.86 -8.85 7.65
C ILE A 127 -20.98 -9.91 8.33
N VAL A 128 -21.43 -11.17 8.38
CA VAL A 128 -20.67 -12.24 9.03
C VAL A 128 -19.35 -12.48 8.30
N VAL A 129 -19.39 -12.60 6.97
CA VAL A 129 -18.18 -12.77 6.14
C VAL A 129 -17.25 -11.57 6.30
N PHE A 130 -17.80 -10.35 6.30
CA PHE A 130 -17.04 -9.13 6.50
C PHE A 130 -16.29 -9.13 7.85
N ILE A 131 -16.96 -9.48 8.96
CA ILE A 131 -16.31 -9.58 10.27
C ILE A 131 -15.19 -10.61 10.26
N ILE A 132 -15.40 -11.78 9.63
CA ILE A 132 -14.35 -12.81 9.50
C ILE A 132 -13.13 -12.27 8.74
N LEU A 133 -13.34 -11.59 7.61
CA LEU A 133 -12.26 -11.02 6.81
C LEU A 133 -11.47 -9.96 7.60
N VAL A 134 -12.16 -9.12 8.37
CA VAL A 134 -11.52 -8.11 9.23
C VAL A 134 -10.69 -8.78 10.34
N LEU A 135 -11.23 -9.82 10.97
CA LEU A 135 -10.51 -10.58 12.00
C LEU A 135 -9.25 -11.24 11.41
N ILE A 136 -9.36 -11.89 10.25
CA ILE A 136 -8.21 -12.49 9.56
C ILE A 136 -7.17 -11.42 9.21
N ASN A 137 -7.59 -10.30 8.60
CA ASN A 137 -6.70 -9.22 8.19
C ASN A 137 -5.89 -8.64 9.36
N PHE A 138 -6.56 -8.32 10.47
CA PHE A 138 -5.89 -7.66 11.59
C PHE A 138 -5.21 -8.63 12.54
N MET A 139 -5.94 -9.66 13.01
CA MET A 139 -5.46 -10.54 14.08
C MET A 139 -4.45 -11.57 13.56
N VAL A 140 -4.65 -12.09 12.36
CA VAL A 140 -3.80 -13.15 11.80
C VAL A 140 -2.71 -12.54 10.92
N ILE A 141 -3.09 -11.80 9.87
CA ILE A 141 -2.13 -11.33 8.86
C ILE A 141 -1.26 -10.21 9.43
N THR A 142 -1.86 -9.11 9.89
CA THR A 142 -1.09 -7.92 10.31
C THR A 142 -0.23 -8.20 11.55
N LYS A 143 -0.83 -8.75 12.62
CA LYS A 143 -0.07 -9.10 13.84
C LYS A 143 0.93 -10.23 13.60
N GLY A 144 0.57 -11.23 12.81
CA GLY A 144 1.45 -12.35 12.48
C GLY A 144 2.66 -11.90 11.67
N ALA A 145 2.44 -11.14 10.60
CA ALA A 145 3.49 -10.62 9.74
C ALA A 145 4.46 -9.72 10.49
N GLY A 146 3.95 -8.85 11.38
CA GLY A 146 4.81 -7.98 12.20
C GLY A 146 5.76 -8.76 13.10
N ARG A 147 5.27 -9.80 13.79
CA ARG A 147 6.11 -10.64 14.66
C ARG A 147 7.15 -11.43 13.85
N ILE A 148 6.77 -11.95 12.68
CA ILE A 148 7.69 -12.69 11.82
C ILE A 148 8.77 -11.76 11.26
N ALA A 149 8.41 -10.54 10.84
CA ALA A 149 9.36 -9.57 10.30
C ALA A 149 10.35 -9.07 11.36
N GLU A 150 9.87 -8.70 12.56
CA GLU A 150 10.71 -8.21 13.65
C GLU A 150 11.73 -9.27 14.10
N VAL A 151 11.25 -10.49 14.34
CA VAL A 151 12.09 -11.59 14.82
C VAL A 151 13.05 -12.06 13.72
N GLY A 152 12.57 -12.17 12.48
CA GLY A 152 13.40 -12.58 11.35
C GLY A 152 14.51 -11.57 11.04
N ALA A 153 14.18 -10.27 10.99
CA ALA A 153 15.17 -9.23 10.77
C ALA A 153 16.22 -9.21 11.89
N ARG A 154 15.78 -9.32 13.15
CA ARG A 154 16.70 -9.34 14.30
C ARG A 154 17.65 -10.54 14.26
N PHE A 155 17.15 -11.74 13.98
CA PHE A 155 18.02 -12.92 13.89
C PHE A 155 19.05 -12.83 12.77
N VAL A 156 18.66 -12.28 11.62
CA VAL A 156 19.60 -12.11 10.50
C VAL A 156 20.63 -11.01 10.82
N LEU A 157 20.21 -9.91 11.44
CA LEU A 157 21.09 -8.81 11.86
C LEU A 157 22.07 -9.24 12.95
N ASP A 158 21.62 -9.98 13.96
CA ASP A 158 22.47 -10.51 15.04
C ASP A 158 23.53 -11.50 14.51
N GLY A 159 23.29 -12.14 13.36
CA GLY A 159 24.23 -13.03 12.69
C GLY A 159 25.29 -12.35 11.82
N MET A 160 25.18 -11.04 11.56
CA MET A 160 26.10 -10.34 10.64
C MET A 160 27.54 -10.20 11.12
N PRO A 161 27.80 -9.93 12.41
CA PRO A 161 29.18 -9.96 12.93
C PRO A 161 29.85 -11.31 12.67
N GLY A 162 29.10 -12.42 12.77
CA GLY A 162 29.61 -13.76 12.46
C GLY A 162 30.00 -13.92 10.98
N LYS A 163 29.18 -13.42 10.05
CA LYS A 163 29.51 -13.40 8.62
C LYS A 163 30.74 -12.52 8.32
N GLN A 164 30.86 -11.35 8.97
CA GLN A 164 32.02 -10.47 8.81
C GLN A 164 33.30 -11.10 9.36
N MET A 165 33.24 -11.71 10.55
CA MET A 165 34.36 -12.45 11.14
C MET A 165 34.81 -13.64 10.27
N ALA A 166 33.88 -14.33 9.61
CA ALA A 166 34.23 -15.40 8.67
C ALA A 166 35.00 -14.87 7.45
N ILE A 167 34.60 -13.71 6.90
CA ILE A 167 35.34 -13.06 5.79
C ILE A 167 36.75 -12.66 6.26
N ASP A 168 36.87 -12.11 7.47
CA ASP A 168 38.15 -11.70 8.03
C ASP A 168 39.06 -12.90 8.29
N ALA A 169 38.50 -14.01 8.77
CA ALA A 169 39.23 -15.27 8.97
C ALA A 169 39.72 -15.84 7.63
N ASP A 170 38.88 -15.85 6.59
CA ASP A 170 39.25 -16.33 5.25
C ASP A 170 40.35 -15.47 4.61
N LEU A 171 40.29 -14.14 4.79
CA LEU A 171 41.32 -13.21 4.31
C LEU A 171 42.64 -13.42 5.06
N ASN A 172 42.60 -13.54 6.38
CA ASN A 172 43.78 -13.79 7.21
C ASN A 172 44.41 -15.18 6.94
N ALA A 173 43.60 -16.17 6.56
CA ALA A 173 44.05 -17.50 6.15
C ALA A 173 44.56 -17.55 4.70
N GLY A 174 44.43 -16.46 3.94
CA GLY A 174 44.83 -16.39 2.52
C GLY A 174 43.94 -17.19 1.57
N LEU A 175 42.74 -17.59 2.00
CA LEU A 175 41.77 -18.33 1.18
C LEU A 175 41.07 -17.43 0.16
N ILE A 176 40.99 -16.13 0.46
CA ILE A 176 40.41 -15.09 -0.40
C ILE A 176 41.37 -13.89 -0.51
N GLY A 177 41.30 -13.15 -1.61
CA GLY A 177 42.03 -11.89 -1.79
C GLY A 177 41.28 -10.66 -1.26
N GLU A 178 41.99 -9.54 -1.09
CA GLU A 178 41.44 -8.24 -0.64
C GLU A 178 40.23 -7.76 -1.46
N GLU A 179 40.31 -7.85 -2.80
CA GLU A 179 39.21 -7.46 -3.69
C GLU A 179 37.95 -8.31 -3.48
N GLU A 180 38.12 -9.62 -3.24
CA GLU A 180 36.99 -10.51 -2.98
C GLU A 180 36.40 -10.30 -1.58
N ALA A 181 37.25 -10.10 -0.57
CA ALA A 181 36.84 -9.76 0.78
C ALA A 181 36.02 -8.46 0.81
N LYS A 182 36.46 -7.44 0.07
CA LYS A 182 35.75 -6.16 -0.07
C LYS A 182 34.37 -6.34 -0.71
N LYS A 183 34.27 -7.16 -1.77
CA LYS A 183 32.99 -7.46 -2.42
C LYS A 183 32.04 -8.20 -1.47
N ARG A 184 32.50 -9.22 -0.77
CA ARG A 184 31.67 -9.98 0.20
C ARG A 184 31.21 -9.10 1.36
N ARG A 185 32.08 -8.23 1.89
CA ARG A 185 31.69 -7.26 2.92
C ARG A 185 30.58 -6.32 2.42
N ALA A 186 30.69 -5.82 1.19
CA ALA A 186 29.66 -4.97 0.60
C ALA A 186 28.32 -5.71 0.45
N GLU A 187 28.33 -6.98 0.06
CA GLU A 187 27.11 -7.82 0.01
C GLU A 187 26.48 -8.00 1.40
N VAL A 188 27.29 -8.26 2.43
CA VAL A 188 26.81 -8.37 3.82
C VAL A 188 26.24 -7.04 4.33
N THR A 189 26.85 -5.90 4.00
CA THR A 189 26.31 -4.58 4.34
C THR A 189 24.96 -4.31 3.67
N GLN A 190 24.83 -4.64 2.38
CA GLN A 190 23.56 -4.48 1.68
C GLN A 190 22.46 -5.39 2.23
N GLU A 191 22.81 -6.61 2.66
CA GLU A 191 21.89 -7.49 3.38
C GLU A 191 21.43 -6.84 4.70
N ALA A 192 22.33 -6.18 5.44
CA ALA A 192 22.02 -5.45 6.67
C ALA A 192 21.01 -4.33 6.44
N ASP A 193 21.28 -3.49 5.46
CA ASP A 193 20.43 -2.35 5.11
C ASP A 193 19.05 -2.81 4.65
N PHE A 194 18.98 -3.93 3.91
CA PHE A 194 17.73 -4.53 3.49
C PHE A 194 16.88 -5.01 4.67
N TYR A 195 17.43 -5.82 5.58
CA TYR A 195 16.66 -6.32 6.73
C TYR A 195 16.30 -5.20 7.71
N GLY A 196 17.17 -4.20 7.88
CA GLY A 196 16.88 -3.00 8.68
C GLY A 196 15.73 -2.16 8.11
N SER A 197 15.73 -1.91 6.79
CA SER A 197 14.65 -1.19 6.11
C SER A 197 13.35 -2.01 6.04
N MET A 198 13.44 -3.32 5.93
CA MET A 198 12.29 -4.25 5.91
C MET A 198 11.56 -4.29 7.27
N ASP A 199 12.29 -4.30 8.40
CA ASP A 199 11.67 -4.17 9.74
C ASP A 199 10.88 -2.85 9.84
N GLY A 200 11.47 -1.74 9.40
CA GLY A 200 10.80 -0.43 9.35
C GLY A 200 9.55 -0.41 8.47
N ALA A 201 9.64 -0.95 7.25
CA ALA A 201 8.50 -1.05 6.33
C ALA A 201 7.37 -1.91 6.90
N SER A 202 7.68 -3.02 7.57
CA SER A 202 6.68 -3.90 8.19
C SER A 202 5.89 -3.20 9.31
N LYS A 203 6.55 -2.34 10.10
CA LYS A 203 5.91 -1.50 11.13
C LYS A 203 4.98 -0.46 10.49
N PHE A 204 5.34 0.09 9.33
CA PHE A 204 4.48 1.01 8.58
C PHE A 204 3.22 0.31 8.06
N VAL A 205 3.35 -0.90 7.48
CA VAL A 205 2.20 -1.70 7.03
C VAL A 205 1.26 -2.04 8.18
N ARG A 206 1.79 -2.32 9.37
CA ARG A 206 0.97 -2.50 10.59
C ARG A 206 0.20 -1.22 10.95
N GLY A 207 0.83 -0.05 10.84
CA GLY A 207 0.17 1.23 11.03
C GLY A 207 -0.98 1.46 10.04
N ASP A 208 -0.76 1.16 8.76
CA ASP A 208 -1.78 1.23 7.71
C ASP A 208 -2.98 0.33 8.00
N ALA A 209 -2.76 -0.91 8.43
CA ALA A 209 -3.83 -1.82 8.78
C ALA A 209 -4.68 -1.32 9.97
N ILE A 210 -4.04 -0.70 10.98
CA ILE A 210 -4.77 -0.06 12.08
C ILE A 210 -5.59 1.14 11.57
N ALA A 211 -4.99 1.99 10.74
CA ALA A 211 -5.68 3.14 10.16
C ALA A 211 -6.87 2.70 9.28
N GLY A 212 -6.70 1.67 8.46
CA GLY A 212 -7.76 1.07 7.65
C GLY A 212 -8.92 0.53 8.49
N LEU A 213 -8.62 -0.10 9.64
CA LEU A 213 -9.66 -0.51 10.59
C LEU A 213 -10.42 0.68 11.19
N MET A 214 -9.72 1.78 11.53
CA MET A 214 -10.38 2.99 12.01
C MET A 214 -11.28 3.61 10.93
N ILE A 215 -10.77 3.76 9.70
CA ILE A 215 -11.53 4.30 8.56
C ILE A 215 -12.78 3.43 8.31
N MET A 216 -12.65 2.12 8.36
CA MET A 216 -13.78 1.20 8.23
C MET A 216 -14.85 1.44 9.28
N VAL A 217 -14.48 1.55 10.56
CA VAL A 217 -15.44 1.84 11.64
C VAL A 217 -16.10 3.19 11.41
N LEU A 218 -15.33 4.21 11.03
CA LEU A 218 -15.86 5.53 10.67
C LEU A 218 -16.82 5.47 9.48
N ASN A 219 -16.57 4.63 8.48
CA ASN A 219 -17.44 4.47 7.32
C ASN A 219 -18.74 3.76 7.66
N VAL A 220 -18.68 2.72 8.48
CA VAL A 220 -19.88 1.99 8.93
C VAL A 220 -20.74 2.91 9.80
N VAL A 221 -20.14 3.58 10.79
CA VAL A 221 -20.86 4.47 11.70
C VAL A 221 -21.34 5.72 10.96
N GLY A 222 -20.47 6.38 10.21
CA GLY A 222 -20.76 7.58 9.44
C GLY A 222 -21.80 7.33 8.36
N GLY A 223 -21.71 6.23 7.62
CA GLY A 223 -22.69 5.84 6.63
C GLY A 223 -24.05 5.53 7.24
N LEU A 224 -24.09 4.86 8.40
CA LEU A 224 -25.33 4.58 9.11
C LEU A 224 -25.95 5.87 9.68
N LEU A 225 -25.14 6.77 10.25
CA LEU A 225 -25.60 8.06 10.78
C LEU A 225 -26.11 8.98 9.68
N VAL A 226 -25.37 9.14 8.57
CA VAL A 226 -25.80 9.95 7.42
C VAL A 226 -27.04 9.34 6.77
N GLY A 227 -27.07 8.02 6.60
CA GLY A 227 -28.22 7.30 6.04
C GLY A 227 -29.49 7.42 6.89
N VAL A 228 -29.37 7.41 8.23
CA VAL A 228 -30.52 7.53 9.14
C VAL A 228 -30.91 9.01 9.36
N ALA A 229 -29.94 9.91 9.53
CA ALA A 229 -30.17 11.32 9.89
C ALA A 229 -30.58 12.20 8.70
N GLN A 230 -30.06 11.96 7.49
CA GLN A 230 -30.40 12.78 6.31
C GLN A 230 -31.62 12.24 5.53
N HIS A 231 -31.94 10.94 5.63
CA HIS A 231 -32.99 10.32 4.81
C HIS A 231 -34.18 9.79 5.61
N GLY A 232 -34.23 10.01 6.94
CA GLY A 232 -35.44 9.82 7.74
C GLY A 232 -36.06 8.41 7.66
N MET A 233 -35.25 7.37 7.46
CA MET A 233 -35.77 5.99 7.48
C MET A 233 -36.09 5.61 8.93
N PRO A 234 -37.37 5.37 9.29
CA PRO A 234 -37.71 4.93 10.64
C PRO A 234 -37.09 3.55 10.86
N LEU A 235 -36.44 3.35 12.01
CA LEU A 235 -35.87 2.06 12.46
C LEU A 235 -36.88 0.87 12.49
N GLY A 236 -38.14 1.07 12.10
CA GLY A 236 -39.25 0.13 12.22
C GLY A 236 -39.85 -0.46 10.94
N ARG A 237 -39.37 -0.15 9.71
CA ARG A 237 -39.98 -0.72 8.48
C ARG A 237 -39.11 -1.77 7.76
N ARG A 238 -38.58 -2.72 8.53
CA ARG A 238 -37.92 -3.94 8.05
C ARG A 238 -38.86 -5.15 7.96
N ARG A 239 -40.16 -4.94 7.71
CA ARG A 239 -41.14 -5.97 7.33
C ARG A 239 -41.83 -5.50 6.06
N LYS A 240 -41.68 -6.28 4.97
CA LYS A 240 -42.22 -6.07 3.61
C LYS A 240 -41.27 -5.44 2.58
N ALA A 241 -40.14 -6.09 2.32
CA ALA A 241 -39.53 -6.11 0.99
C ALA A 241 -39.00 -7.51 0.65
N THR A 242 -39.72 -8.55 1.12
CA THR A 242 -39.44 -9.98 0.83
C THR A 242 -40.27 -10.48 -0.37
N ARG A 243 -40.69 -9.60 -1.28
CA ARG A 243 -41.34 -9.98 -2.54
C ARG A 243 -41.07 -8.95 -3.62
N CYS A 244 -39.98 -9.15 -4.34
CA CYS A 244 -39.90 -9.33 -5.81
C CYS A 244 -38.44 -9.21 -6.21
#